data_AF-A0A955V402-F1
#
_entry.id   AF-A0A955V402-F1
#
_cell.length_a   1.000
_cell.length_b   1.000
_cell.length_c   1.000
_cell.angle_alpha   90.00
_cell.angle_beta   90.00
_cell.angle_gamma   90.00
#
_symmetry.space_group_name_H-M   'P 1'
#
loop_
_entity.id
_entity.type
_entity.pdbx_description
1 polymer ?
#
loop_
_entity_poly.entity_id
_entity_poly.type
_entity_poly.pdbx_seq_one_letter_code
_entity_poly.pdbx_strand_id
1 'polypeptide(L)'
;MQDLPATSATDAARRLMTLFEGQPSALLNYLVSQLTAVRSQAQTMMGLCGLIITVTGFSGPRMVTAASFSAIAMVMGIALTLIAAIICLNVMTAIRWVSQELEDDLVATIVRVIERRDTQLRRTTIAGAFVAGGLTCYLAAVAAAAFVGNG
;
A
#
# COMPACT_ATOMS: atom_id res chain seq x y z
N MET A 1 17.98 -24.19 4.83
CA MET A 1 16.68 -24.88 4.87
C MET A 1 15.74 -24.06 3.99
N GLN A 2 15.46 -24.57 2.78
CA GLN A 2 14.42 -24.16 1.84
C GLN A 2 14.59 -22.85 1.05
N ASP A 3 15.56 -22.84 0.13
CA ASP A 3 15.43 -22.12 -1.15
C ASP A 3 14.26 -22.73 -1.93
N LEU A 4 13.17 -21.97 -2.05
CA LEU A 4 12.07 -22.32 -2.94
C LEU A 4 12.53 -22.02 -4.38
N PRO A 5 12.58 -23.02 -5.28
CA PRO A 5 13.02 -22.80 -6.65
C PRO A 5 12.10 -21.78 -7.32
N ALA A 6 12.69 -20.95 -8.18
CA ALA A 6 12.00 -19.97 -8.98
C ALA A 6 10.76 -20.57 -9.69
N THR A 7 9.59 -20.46 -9.07
CA THR A 7 8.29 -20.42 -9.73
C THR A 7 8.25 -19.06 -10.43
N SER A 8 9.04 -18.91 -11.50
CA SER A 8 9.22 -17.63 -12.16
C SER A 8 7.88 -17.18 -12.73
N ALA A 9 7.64 -15.87 -12.85
CA ALA A 9 6.40 -15.33 -13.40
C ALA A 9 6.01 -15.98 -14.74
N THR A 10 6.98 -16.55 -15.46
CA THR A 10 6.82 -17.35 -16.68
C THR A 10 6.06 -18.67 -16.46
N ASP A 11 6.30 -19.41 -15.37
CA ASP A 11 5.58 -20.67 -15.07
C ASP A 11 4.14 -20.41 -14.64
N ALA A 12 3.92 -19.33 -13.87
CA ALA A 12 2.58 -18.86 -13.53
C ALA A 12 1.82 -18.39 -14.78
N ALA A 13 2.49 -17.67 -15.69
CA ALA A 13 1.92 -17.25 -16.97
C ALA A 13 1.55 -18.45 -17.85
N ARG A 14 2.42 -19.47 -17.96
CA ARG A 14 2.11 -20.70 -18.71
C ARG A 14 0.92 -21.45 -18.11
N ARG A 15 0.86 -21.61 -16.78
CA ARG A 15 -0.29 -22.23 -16.11
C ARG A 15 -1.58 -21.47 -16.37
N LEU A 16 -1.56 -20.14 -16.28
CA LEU A 16 -2.72 -19.30 -16.58
C LEU A 16 -3.15 -19.43 -18.05
N MET A 17 -2.21 -19.50 -18.99
CA MET A 17 -2.54 -19.74 -20.40
C MET A 17 -3.19 -21.11 -20.61
N THR A 18 -2.66 -22.18 -20.00
CA THR A 18 -3.28 -23.52 -20.09
C THR A 18 -4.65 -23.59 -19.42
N LEU A 19 -4.88 -22.80 -18.37
CA LEU A 19 -6.16 -22.77 -17.65
C LEU A 19 -7.25 -21.98 -18.41
N PHE A 20 -6.84 -20.99 -19.21
CA PHE A 20 -7.72 -20.11 -19.98
C PHE A 20 -7.57 -20.31 -21.50
N GLU A 21 -7.09 -21.49 -21.92
CA GLU A 21 -6.92 -21.83 -23.34
C GLU A 21 -8.22 -21.58 -24.12
N GLY A 22 -8.13 -20.77 -25.19
CA GLY A 22 -9.28 -20.39 -26.03
C GLY A 22 -10.10 -19.18 -25.54
N GLN A 23 -9.79 -18.58 -24.38
CA GLN A 23 -10.50 -17.40 -23.85
C GLN A 23 -9.56 -16.28 -23.39
N PRO A 24 -8.80 -15.64 -24.31
CA PRO A 24 -7.83 -14.60 -23.96
C PRO A 24 -8.46 -13.38 -23.27
N SER A 25 -9.72 -13.06 -23.59
CA SER A 25 -10.49 -11.98 -22.94
C SER A 25 -10.80 -12.27 -21.47
N ALA A 26 -11.07 -13.53 -21.10
CA ALA A 26 -11.34 -13.93 -19.72
C ALA A 26 -10.07 -13.82 -18.86
N LEU A 27 -8.92 -14.20 -19.39
CA LEU A 27 -7.62 -14.06 -18.74
C LEU A 27 -7.26 -12.58 -18.51
N LEU A 28 -7.43 -11.74 -19.53
CA LEU A 28 -7.22 -10.28 -19.41
C LEU A 28 -8.15 -9.67 -18.35
N ASN A 29 -9.44 -10.01 -18.36
CA ASN A 29 -10.39 -9.53 -17.35
C ASN A 29 -10.01 -9.97 -15.94
N TYR A 30 -9.53 -11.20 -15.76
CA TYR A 30 -9.03 -11.68 -14.47
C TYR A 30 -7.81 -10.88 -13.99
N LEU A 31 -6.84 -10.63 -14.86
CA LEU A 31 -5.65 -9.83 -14.54
C LEU A 31 -6.01 -8.38 -14.20
N VAL A 32 -6.91 -7.77 -14.97
CA VAL A 32 -7.42 -6.41 -14.72
C VAL A 32 -8.17 -6.35 -13.38
N SER A 33 -8.94 -7.38 -13.02
CA SER A 33 -9.64 -7.42 -11.73
C SER A 33 -8.65 -7.46 -10.55
N GLN A 34 -7.57 -8.24 -10.65
CA GLN A 34 -6.51 -8.30 -9.64
C GLN A 34 -5.80 -6.96 -9.48
N LEU A 35 -5.46 -6.28 -10.58
CA LEU A 35 -4.88 -4.93 -10.56
C LEU A 35 -5.85 -3.92 -9.93
N THR A 36 -7.14 -4.02 -10.25
CA THR A 36 -8.18 -3.15 -9.69
C THR A 36 -8.34 -3.36 -8.18
N ALA A 37 -8.23 -4.60 -7.70
CA ALA A 37 -8.26 -4.91 -6.27
C ALA A 37 -7.08 -4.26 -5.52
N VAL A 38 -5.86 -4.38 -6.04
CA VAL A 38 -4.66 -3.75 -5.45
C VAL A 38 -4.80 -2.23 -5.45
N ARG A 39 -5.33 -1.64 -6.52
CA ARG A 39 -5.62 -0.20 -6.62
C ARG A 39 -6.62 0.25 -5.56
N SER A 40 -7.73 -0.47 -5.42
CA SER A 40 -8.77 -0.18 -4.44
C SER A 40 -8.19 -0.15 -3.02
N GLN A 41 -7.37 -1.16 -2.69
CA GLN A 41 -6.69 -1.23 -1.40
C GLN A 41 -5.76 -0.03 -1.14
N ALA A 42 -4.95 0.36 -2.13
CA ALA A 42 -4.08 1.53 -2.02
C ALA A 42 -4.88 2.84 -1.83
N GLN A 43 -6.03 2.98 -2.50
CA GLN A 43 -6.92 4.14 -2.34
C GLN A 43 -7.54 4.19 -0.93
N THR A 44 -7.98 3.05 -0.38
CA THR A 44 -8.47 2.99 1.01
C THR A 44 -7.38 3.37 2.01
N MET A 45 -6.15 2.86 1.83
CA MET A 45 -5.01 3.24 2.68
C MET A 45 -4.68 4.74 2.59
N MET A 46 -4.73 5.32 1.39
CA MET A 46 -4.55 6.77 1.21
C MET A 46 -5.62 7.57 1.96
N GLY A 47 -6.88 7.12 1.92
CA GLY A 47 -7.97 7.73 2.70
C GLY A 47 -7.73 7.68 4.20
N LEU A 48 -7.26 6.53 4.73
CA LEU A 48 -6.90 6.39 6.14
C LEU A 48 -5.74 7.32 6.53
N CYS A 49 -4.71 7.46 5.69
CA CYS A 49 -3.63 8.40 5.93
C CYS A 49 -4.15 9.84 6.04
N GLY A 50 -5.06 10.23 5.12
CA GLY A 50 -5.71 11.54 5.15
C GLY A 50 -6.47 11.79 6.45
N LEU A 51 -7.22 10.79 6.93
CA LEU A 51 -7.95 10.87 8.19
C LEU A 51 -7.01 11.02 9.40
N ILE A 52 -5.94 10.23 9.47
CA ILE A 52 -4.94 10.34 10.53
C ILE A 52 -4.34 11.75 10.55
N ILE A 53 -3.96 12.29 9.40
CA ILE A 53 -3.39 13.63 9.29
C ILE A 53 -4.38 14.71 9.74
N THR A 54 -5.65 14.63 9.33
CA THR A 54 -6.66 15.64 9.71
C THR A 54 -7.00 15.59 11.20
N VAL A 55 -7.24 14.41 11.77
CA VAL A 55 -7.50 14.25 13.21
C VAL A 55 -6.30 14.74 14.02
N THR A 56 -5.09 14.37 13.60
CA THR A 56 -3.85 14.86 14.22
C THR A 56 -3.72 16.38 14.09
N GLY A 57 -4.14 16.98 12.98
CA GLY A 57 -4.15 18.44 12.78
C GLY A 57 -5.10 19.16 13.75
N PHE A 58 -6.28 18.60 14.03
CA PHE A 58 -7.23 19.19 14.98
C PHE A 58 -6.83 19.01 16.45
N SER A 59 -6.34 17.84 16.84
CA SER A 59 -5.97 17.53 18.23
C SER A 59 -4.54 17.91 18.60
N GLY A 60 -3.69 18.12 17.59
CA GLY A 60 -2.26 18.31 17.73
C GLY A 60 -1.80 19.46 18.61
N PRO A 61 -2.32 20.69 18.42
CA PRO A 61 -1.89 21.84 19.21
C PRO A 61 -2.07 21.64 20.71
N ARG A 62 -3.13 20.93 21.14
CA ARG A 62 -3.38 20.63 22.55
C ARG A 62 -2.46 19.55 23.11
N MET A 63 -2.01 18.62 22.28
CA MET A 63 -1.13 17.52 22.71
C MET A 63 0.33 17.96 22.82
N VAL A 64 0.77 18.82 21.89
CA VAL A 64 2.15 19.36 21.89
C VAL A 64 2.39 20.25 23.12
N THR A 65 1.38 20.98 23.59
CA THR A 65 1.48 21.79 24.81
C THR A 65 1.36 20.98 26.10
N ALA A 66 0.85 19.74 26.05
CA ALA A 66 0.65 18.90 27.22
C ALA A 66 1.94 18.23 27.72
N ALA A 67 2.76 17.69 26.81
CA ALA A 67 4.03 17.04 27.19
C ALA A 67 4.99 16.90 26.00
N SER A 68 6.29 17.12 26.25
CA SER A 68 7.34 16.99 25.22
C SER A 68 7.41 15.59 24.60
N PHE A 69 7.15 14.53 25.38
CA PHE A 69 7.08 13.16 24.87
C PHE A 69 5.92 12.95 23.89
N SER A 70 4.74 13.53 24.19
CA SER A 70 3.57 13.47 23.29
C SER A 70 3.85 14.18 21.98
N ALA A 71 4.53 15.34 22.02
CA ALA A 71 4.92 16.07 20.82
C ALA A 71 5.85 15.26 19.91
N ILE A 72 6.88 14.60 20.46
CA ILE A 72 7.83 13.80 19.68
C ILE A 72 7.13 12.59 19.04
N ALA A 73 6.33 11.86 19.81
CA ALA A 73 5.56 10.72 19.29
C ALA A 73 4.58 11.15 18.18
N MET A 74 3.94 12.30 18.33
CA MET A 74 3.04 12.84 17.32
C MET A 74 3.77 13.19 16.00
N VAL A 75 4.92 13.87 16.07
CA VAL A 75 5.72 14.20 14.88
C VAL A 75 6.20 12.93 14.17
N MET A 76 6.66 11.93 14.92
CA MET A 76 7.06 10.63 14.37
C MET A 76 5.88 9.92 13.69
N GLY A 77 4.69 9.94 14.31
CA GLY A 77 3.48 9.38 13.73
C GLY A 77 3.08 10.03 12.41
N ILE A 78 3.13 11.37 12.33
CA ILE A 78 2.85 12.12 11.10
C ILE A 78 3.89 11.78 10.02
N ALA A 79 5.18 11.78 10.36
CA ALA A 79 6.25 11.48 9.41
C ALA A 79 6.08 10.08 8.79
N LEU A 80 5.79 9.06 9.60
CA LEU A 80 5.53 7.70 9.14
C LEU A 80 4.28 7.63 8.24
N THR A 81 3.21 8.33 8.61
CA THR A 81 1.97 8.39 7.83
C THR A 81 2.17 9.08 6.48
N LEU A 82 2.98 10.14 6.42
CA LEU A 82 3.35 10.81 5.18
C LEU A 82 4.19 9.91 4.26
N ILE A 83 5.15 9.18 4.81
CA ILE A 83 5.93 8.20 4.05
C ILE A 83 4.99 7.14 3.45
N ALA A 84 4.05 6.60 4.24
CA ALA A 84 3.05 5.67 3.74
C ALA A 84 2.19 6.26 2.62
N ALA A 85 1.73 7.51 2.79
CA ALA A 85 0.94 8.21 1.79
C ALA A 85 1.70 8.40 0.47
N ILE A 86 2.98 8.74 0.52
CA ILE A 86 3.85 8.86 -0.67
C ILE A 86 4.01 7.50 -1.36
N ILE A 87 4.21 6.42 -0.61
CA ILE A 87 4.31 5.07 -1.18
C ILE A 87 2.99 4.68 -1.87
N CYS A 88 1.84 4.90 -1.21
CA CYS A 88 0.52 4.66 -1.79
C CYS A 88 0.29 5.48 -3.07
N LEU A 89 0.68 6.76 -3.07
CA LEU A 89 0.57 7.62 -4.25
C LEU A 89 1.39 7.09 -5.42
N ASN A 90 2.63 6.64 -5.17
CA ASN A 90 3.49 6.02 -6.18
C ASN A 90 2.91 4.71 -6.74
N VAL A 91 2.27 3.89 -5.91
CA VAL A 91 1.56 2.67 -6.38
C VAL A 91 0.39 3.06 -7.29
N MET A 92 -0.37 4.10 -6.93
CA MET A 92 -1.52 4.56 -7.70
C MET A 92 -1.14 5.14 -9.07
N THR A 93 -0.07 5.93 -9.13
CA THR A 93 0.43 6.53 -10.38
C THR A 93 1.08 5.50 -11.30
N ALA A 94 1.72 4.46 -10.75
CA ALA A 94 2.32 3.38 -11.52
C ALA A 94 1.30 2.54 -12.31
N ILE A 95 0.04 2.43 -11.88
CA ILE A 95 -0.98 1.64 -12.60
C ILE A 95 -1.47 2.36 -13.86
N ARG A 96 -1.42 3.70 -13.90
CA ARG A 96 -1.89 4.51 -15.04
C ARG A 96 -1.07 4.32 -16.32
N TRP A 97 0.16 3.81 -16.21
CA TRP A 97 1.04 3.51 -17.34
C TRP A 97 0.71 2.17 -18.03
N VAL A 98 0.06 1.22 -17.35
CA VAL A 98 -0.21 -0.14 -17.89
C VAL A 98 -1.18 -0.12 -19.06
N SER A 99 -2.11 0.84 -19.11
CA SER A 99 -3.06 0.94 -20.23
C SER A 99 -2.42 1.33 -21.56
N GLN A 100 -1.16 1.79 -21.56
CA GLN A 100 -0.41 2.15 -22.78
C GLN A 100 0.56 1.06 -23.24
N GLU A 101 0.77 -0.01 -22.47
CA GLU A 101 1.81 -1.02 -22.68
C GLU A 101 1.27 -2.37 -23.18
N LEU A 102 0.01 -2.42 -23.66
CA LEU A 102 -0.54 -3.60 -24.32
C LEU A 102 0.12 -3.76 -25.71
N GLU A 103 1.25 -4.46 -25.72
CA GLU A 103 2.02 -4.82 -26.91
C GLU A 103 1.61 -6.22 -27.40
N ASP A 104 1.80 -6.53 -28.70
CA ASP A 104 1.21 -7.67 -29.42
C ASP A 104 1.58 -9.09 -28.91
N ASP A 105 2.45 -9.23 -27.91
CA ASP A 105 2.77 -10.52 -27.28
C ASP A 105 2.03 -10.70 -25.94
N LEU A 106 0.99 -11.54 -25.99
CA LEU A 106 0.13 -11.87 -24.85
C LEU A 106 0.93 -12.49 -23.69
N VAL A 107 1.96 -13.29 -23.97
CA VAL A 107 2.76 -13.99 -22.95
C VAL A 107 3.66 -13.01 -22.22
N ALA A 108 4.34 -12.14 -22.98
CA ALA A 108 5.16 -11.07 -22.42
C ALA A 108 4.31 -10.11 -21.56
N THR A 109 3.09 -9.81 -22.00
CA THR A 109 2.14 -8.98 -21.26
C THR A 109 1.75 -9.64 -19.93
N ILE A 110 1.41 -10.93 -19.93
CA ILE A 110 1.03 -11.67 -18.70
C ILE A 110 2.19 -11.70 -17.70
N VAL A 111 3.42 -11.96 -18.16
CA VAL A 111 4.62 -11.99 -17.30
C VAL A 111 4.86 -10.62 -16.68
N ARG A 112 4.86 -9.55 -17.48
CA ARG A 112 5.01 -8.16 -16.98
C ARG A 112 3.94 -7.79 -15.97
N VAL A 113 2.68 -8.22 -16.18
CA VAL A 113 1.58 -7.96 -15.22
C VAL A 113 1.81 -8.69 -13.90
N ILE A 114 2.28 -9.94 -13.92
CA ILE A 114 2.54 -10.72 -12.71
C ILE A 114 3.69 -10.11 -11.89
N GLU A 115 4.81 -9.79 -12.52
CA GLU A 115 5.97 -9.18 -11.84
C GLU A 115 5.62 -7.81 -11.24
N ARG A 116 4.82 -7.04 -11.95
CA ARG A 116 4.35 -5.72 -11.51
C ARG A 116 3.35 -5.84 -10.36
N ARG A 117 2.43 -6.81 -10.42
CA ARG A 117 1.50 -7.12 -9.31
C ARG A 117 2.29 -7.45 -8.04
N ASP A 118 3.31 -8.28 -8.14
CA ASP A 118 4.12 -8.68 -6.98
C ASP A 118 4.88 -7.48 -6.37
N THR A 119 5.49 -6.67 -7.24
CA THR A 119 6.16 -5.43 -6.82
C THR A 119 5.20 -4.44 -6.15
N GLN A 120 3.98 -4.29 -6.68
CA GLN A 120 2.96 -3.41 -6.10
C GLN A 120 2.43 -3.96 -4.78
N LEU A 121 2.15 -5.26 -4.69
CA LEU A 121 1.74 -5.92 -3.45
C LEU A 121 2.77 -5.68 -2.35
N ARG A 122 4.06 -5.91 -2.63
CA ARG A 122 5.13 -5.67 -1.66
C ARG A 122 5.19 -4.23 -1.20
N ARG A 123 5.04 -3.26 -2.12
CA ARG A 123 5.01 -1.83 -1.78
C ARG A 123 3.79 -1.46 -0.93
N THR A 124 2.61 -1.99 -1.25
CA THR A 124 1.38 -1.78 -0.48
C THR A 124 1.48 -2.40 0.92
N THR A 125 2.08 -3.58 1.06
CA THR A 125 2.34 -4.20 2.37
C THR A 125 3.29 -3.35 3.21
N ILE A 126 4.37 -2.83 2.62
CA ILE A 126 5.30 -1.91 3.30
C ILE A 126 4.55 -0.63 3.72
N ALA A 127 3.76 -0.03 2.83
CA ALA A 127 2.95 1.14 3.17
C ALA A 127 2.01 0.86 4.35
N GLY A 128 1.36 -0.31 4.37
CA GLY A 128 0.52 -0.74 5.48
C GLY A 128 1.27 -0.82 6.81
N ALA A 129 2.52 -1.33 6.81
CA ALA A 129 3.36 -1.34 8.01
C ALA A 129 3.68 0.08 8.51
N PHE A 130 3.96 1.03 7.60
CA PHE A 130 4.15 2.43 7.96
C PHE A 130 2.88 3.08 8.51
N VAL A 131 1.71 2.79 7.94
CA VAL A 131 0.42 3.27 8.48
C VAL A 131 0.19 2.73 9.89
N ALA A 132 0.40 1.43 10.11
CA ALA A 132 0.23 0.81 11.42
C ALA A 132 1.21 1.40 12.46
N GLY A 133 2.47 1.61 12.07
CA GLY A 133 3.47 2.27 12.91
C GLY A 133 3.09 3.71 13.25
N GLY A 134 2.65 4.48 12.24
CA GLY A 134 2.19 5.87 12.41
C GLY A 134 0.98 5.97 13.35
N LEU A 135 0.00 5.08 13.17
CA LEU A 135 -1.19 4.99 14.02
C LEU A 135 -0.84 4.62 15.47
N THR A 136 0.08 3.67 15.66
CA THR A 136 0.54 3.26 17.00
C THR A 136 1.23 4.43 17.71
N CYS A 137 2.08 5.16 16.99
CA CYS A 137 2.78 6.33 17.54
C CYS A 137 1.79 7.46 17.89
N TYR A 138 0.79 7.70 17.03
CA TYR A 138 -0.29 8.64 17.31
C TYR A 138 -1.07 8.25 18.58
N LEU A 139 -1.49 6.99 18.71
CA LEU A 139 -2.20 6.52 19.89
C LEU A 139 -1.36 6.63 21.17
N ALA A 140 -0.06 6.34 21.09
CA ALA A 140 0.86 6.53 22.21
C ALA A 140 0.96 8.00 22.63
N ALA A 141 1.00 8.93 21.67
CA ALA A 141 1.00 10.37 21.94
C ALA A 141 -0.29 10.81 22.64
N VAL A 142 -1.45 10.32 22.18
CA VAL A 142 -2.77 10.62 22.78
C VAL A 142 -2.83 10.10 24.21
N ALA A 143 -2.41 8.84 24.42
CA ALA A 143 -2.38 8.24 25.75
C ALA A 143 -1.48 9.05 26.70
N ALA A 144 -0.26 9.39 26.27
CA ALA A 144 0.67 10.18 27.07
C ALA A 144 0.09 11.55 27.46
N ALA A 145 -0.54 12.26 26.52
CA ALA A 145 -1.19 13.54 26.81
C ALA A 145 -2.38 13.39 27.79
N ALA A 146 -3.17 12.32 27.65
CA ALA A 146 -4.31 12.06 28.53
C ALA A 146 -3.90 11.72 29.97
N PHE A 147 -2.81 10.98 30.17
CA PHE A 147 -2.31 10.69 31.51
C PHE A 147 -1.72 11.92 32.20
N VAL A 148 -0.99 12.78 31.45
CA VAL A 148 -0.43 14.01 32.00
C VAL A 148 -1.51 15.06 32.29
N GLY A 149 -2.57 15.12 31.48
CA GLY A 149 -3.68 16.07 31.69
C GLY A 149 -4.64 15.72 32.83
N ASN A 150 -4.56 14.51 33.40
CA ASN A 150 -5.36 14.05 34.54
C ASN A 150 -4.58 14.01 35.87
N GLY A 151 -3.32 14.47 35.87
CA GLY A 151 -2.43 14.50 37.04
C GLY A 151 -2.24 15.90 37.60
#